data_AF-A0A5N7DQG7-F1
#
_entry.id   AF-A0A5N7DQG7-F1
#
_cell.length_a   1.000
_cell.length_b   1.000
_cell.length_c   1.000
_cell.angle_alpha   90.00
_cell.angle_beta   90.00
_cell.angle_gamma   90.00
#
_symmetry.space_group_name_H-M   'P 1'
#
loop_
_entity.id
_entity.type
_entity.pdbx_description
1 polymer ?
#
loop_
_entity_poly.entity_id
_entity_poly.type
_entity_poly.pdbx_seq_one_letter_code
_entity_poly.pdbx_strand_id
1 'polypeptide(L)'
;MHRILTDDRLYRADADLLIPGKGEPIPHGAVVWQSKTIRYAGPQSGVPAEFQGATTTHVPVVMPGMWDCHIHFLGSTAATMNAIVDTPQALAGARSVPDLHATVMAGFTSVREVGGYGCDLAKVVEEGRIPGPSIYSSHSAISMTAGHGDVHGVHRDSLLDLCGHGLPLTIADGVPECLLAVRKQLRRGAKVIKVCASGGVVSAIDDPQHQEFSFEELKAIVDEAARARRVVAAHCHGKAGIMNALRAGCRTIEHGSFLDEEAVELMKEKGAILVATRSVIESGLAMKDLFTPSSYQKLLEVADAHKKAYQLAVSRGVTIALGTDQFISSDNPMIGYGRNGHEVRYAVEAGLTPLAAIQAATANGPLTLGYQAPLSGQLREGFDADIIAVRESPLENVAVLSNSRNVTHVWRAGMLIKS
;
A
#
# COMPACT_ATOMS: atom_id res chain seq x y z
N MET A 1 -14.12 1.20 28.39
CA MET A 1 -13.92 2.64 28.07
C MET A 1 -12.43 2.94 28.30
N HIS A 2 -11.55 2.48 27.39
CA HIS A 2 -10.12 2.76 27.51
C HIS A 2 -9.89 4.19 27.02
N ARG A 3 -9.78 5.14 27.96
CA ARG A 3 -9.02 6.36 27.68
C ARG A 3 -7.64 5.88 27.23
N ILE A 4 -7.25 6.24 26.01
CA ILE A 4 -5.87 6.22 25.56
C ILE A 4 -5.17 7.23 26.48
N LEU A 5 -4.73 6.75 27.65
CA LEU A 5 -3.73 7.44 28.44
C LEU A 5 -2.50 7.40 27.54
N THR A 6 -2.15 8.54 26.95
CA THR A 6 -0.84 8.70 26.32
C THR A 6 0.15 8.44 27.43
N ASP A 7 0.75 7.26 27.40
CA ASP A 7 1.78 6.89 28.32
C ASP A 7 2.99 7.78 28.01
N ASP A 8 3.26 8.74 28.90
CA ASP A 8 4.40 9.65 28.77
C ASP A 8 5.72 8.96 29.17
N ARG A 9 5.71 7.65 29.42
CA ARG A 9 6.93 6.86 29.62
C ARG A 9 7.82 6.88 28.38
N LEU A 10 9.12 6.95 28.63
CA LEU A 10 10.16 6.74 27.63
C LEU A 10 10.39 5.24 27.44
N TYR A 11 10.42 4.82 26.19
CA TYR A 11 10.73 3.46 25.77
C TYR A 11 11.97 3.45 24.90
N ARG A 12 12.71 2.35 24.95
CA ARG A 12 13.95 2.16 24.20
C ARG A 12 14.03 0.73 23.68
N ALA A 13 14.45 0.58 22.44
CA ALA A 13 14.87 -0.69 21.87
C ALA A 13 16.35 -0.62 21.53
N ASP A 14 17.16 -1.45 22.20
CA ASP A 14 18.56 -1.67 21.86
C ASP A 14 18.65 -2.85 20.90
N ALA A 15 19.39 -2.69 19.81
CA ALA A 15 19.54 -3.71 18.79
C ALA A 15 20.98 -3.97 18.41
N ASP A 16 21.29 -5.23 18.06
CA ASP A 16 22.57 -5.57 17.45
C ASP A 16 22.73 -4.87 16.08
N LEU A 17 21.61 -4.68 15.36
CA LEU A 17 21.54 -3.93 14.13
C LEU A 17 20.31 -3.02 14.08
N LEU A 18 20.51 -1.73 13.84
CA LEU A 18 19.44 -0.78 13.51
C LEU A 18 19.47 -0.46 12.02
N ILE A 19 18.37 -0.72 11.31
CA ILE A 19 18.20 -0.32 9.92
C ILE A 19 17.30 0.92 9.91
N PRO A 20 17.79 2.12 9.51
CA PRO A 20 17.02 3.35 9.69
C PRO A 20 15.86 3.54 8.69
N GLY A 21 15.71 2.64 7.72
CA GLY A 21 14.79 2.76 6.59
C GLY A 21 15.43 3.46 5.40
N LYS A 22 16.12 4.59 5.63
CA LYS A 22 16.94 5.27 4.62
C LYS A 22 18.30 5.65 5.21
N GLY A 23 19.37 5.35 4.49
CA GLY A 23 20.75 5.51 4.95
C GLY A 23 21.36 4.21 5.45
N GLU A 24 22.60 4.30 5.92
CA GLU A 24 23.38 3.12 6.32
C GLU A 24 22.85 2.48 7.62
N PRO A 25 22.81 1.14 7.69
CA PRO A 25 22.55 0.42 8.93
C PRO A 25 23.59 0.74 10.02
N ILE A 26 23.15 0.75 11.28
CA ILE A 26 23.95 1.11 12.45
C ILE A 26 24.13 -0.14 13.32
N PRO A 27 25.35 -0.71 13.43
CA PRO A 27 25.67 -1.76 14.40
C PRO A 27 25.53 -1.24 15.83
N HIS A 28 25.04 -2.09 16.73
CA HIS A 28 24.76 -1.74 18.13
C HIS A 28 23.94 -0.44 18.22
N GLY A 29 22.82 -0.40 17.51
CA GLY A 29 21.93 0.74 17.42
C GLY A 29 20.89 0.76 18.53
N ALA A 30 20.30 1.93 18.75
CA ALA A 30 19.22 2.17 19.68
C ALA A 30 18.18 3.10 19.05
N VAL A 31 16.91 2.84 19.35
CA VAL A 31 15.80 3.77 19.10
C VAL A 31 15.08 4.05 20.41
N VAL A 32 14.88 5.34 20.70
CA VAL A 32 14.13 5.82 21.87
C VAL A 32 12.89 6.55 21.36
N TRP A 33 11.74 6.29 21.98
CA TRP A 33 10.50 6.99 21.67
C TRP A 33 9.71 7.32 22.93
N GLN A 34 8.86 8.32 22.80
CA GLN A 34 7.91 8.74 23.83
C GLN A 34 6.58 9.03 23.14
N SER A 35 5.49 8.52 23.73
CA SER A 35 4.17 8.61 23.11
C SER A 35 4.23 8.14 21.65
N LYS A 36 3.90 8.98 20.66
CA LYS A 36 3.87 8.61 19.24
C LYS A 36 5.13 8.98 18.46
N THR A 37 6.17 9.50 19.11
CA THR A 37 7.28 10.16 18.41
C THR A 37 8.64 9.59 18.82
N ILE A 38 9.48 9.32 17.83
CA ILE A 38 10.88 8.94 18.01
C ILE A 38 11.66 10.15 18.54
N ARG A 39 12.37 9.96 19.64
CA ARG A 39 13.19 10.97 20.32
C ARG A 39 14.67 10.81 20.01
N TYR A 40 15.11 9.60 19.64
CA TYR A 40 16.48 9.31 19.25
C TYR A 40 16.52 8.04 18.39
N ALA A 41 17.37 8.02 17.38
CA ALA A 41 17.73 6.82 16.63
C ALA A 41 19.20 6.93 16.18
N GLY A 42 20.05 6.02 16.65
CA GLY A 42 21.49 6.11 16.43
C GLY A 42 22.27 5.02 17.18
N PRO A 43 23.59 5.15 17.33
CA PRO A 43 24.40 4.21 18.10
C PRO A 43 23.95 4.14 19.58
N GLN A 44 24.02 2.98 20.22
CA GLN A 44 23.73 2.80 21.65
C GLN A 44 24.62 3.68 22.54
N SER A 45 25.90 3.84 22.17
CA SER A 45 26.85 4.70 22.88
C SER A 45 26.52 6.19 22.77
N GLY A 46 25.69 6.59 21.80
CA GLY A 46 25.26 7.96 21.57
C GLY A 46 23.93 8.32 22.24
N VAL A 47 23.28 7.39 22.96
CA VAL A 47 21.99 7.66 23.62
C VAL A 47 22.14 8.76 24.67
N PRO A 48 21.42 9.90 24.53
CA PRO A 48 21.48 11.00 25.48
C PRO A 48 21.20 10.58 26.94
N ALA A 49 21.86 11.26 27.88
CA ALA A 49 21.76 10.96 29.32
C ALA A 49 20.31 11.01 29.85
N GLU A 50 19.49 11.91 29.30
CA GLU A 50 18.07 12.05 29.66
C GLU A 50 17.21 10.83 29.29
N PHE A 51 17.68 9.95 28.40
CA PHE A 51 16.96 8.74 27.98
C PHE A 51 17.48 7.46 28.67
N GLN A 52 18.45 7.55 29.57
CA GLN A 52 19.02 6.38 30.25
C GLN A 52 18.04 5.66 31.19
N GLY A 53 16.97 6.35 31.62
CA GLY A 53 15.89 5.76 32.43
C GLY A 53 14.74 5.11 31.64
N ALA A 54 14.88 5.00 30.31
CA ALA A 54 13.83 4.44 29.45
C ALA A 54 13.59 2.94 29.73
N THR A 55 12.32 2.52 29.61
CA THR A 55 11.98 1.09 29.64
C THR A 55 12.60 0.43 28.42
N THR A 56 13.60 -0.42 28.64
CA THR A 56 14.47 -0.92 27.58
C THR A 56 14.19 -2.37 27.24
N THR A 57 14.09 -2.67 25.96
CA THR A 57 14.02 -4.02 25.41
C THR A 57 15.21 -4.23 24.49
N HIS A 58 15.87 -5.39 24.58
CA HIS A 58 16.93 -5.76 23.65
C HIS A 58 16.36 -6.68 22.55
N VAL A 59 16.72 -6.43 21.29
CA VAL A 59 16.27 -7.19 20.11
C VAL A 59 17.42 -7.43 19.13
N PRO A 60 17.40 -8.47 18.28
CA PRO A 60 18.49 -8.67 17.32
C PRO A 60 18.56 -7.54 16.28
N VAL A 61 17.42 -7.20 15.68
CA VAL A 61 17.35 -6.19 14.62
C VAL A 61 16.14 -5.29 14.84
N VAL A 62 16.31 -3.99 14.66
CA VAL A 62 15.23 -3.00 14.69
C VAL A 62 15.18 -2.19 13.40
N MET A 63 13.98 -1.94 12.88
CA MET A 63 13.76 -1.15 11.66
C MET A 63 12.41 -0.42 11.72
N PRO A 64 12.11 0.55 10.82
CA PRO A 64 10.79 1.16 10.78
C PRO A 64 9.73 0.11 10.47
N GLY A 65 8.52 0.33 10.98
CA GLY A 65 7.34 -0.40 10.53
C GLY A 65 7.16 -0.26 9.01
N MET A 66 6.81 -1.37 8.38
CA MET A 66 6.70 -1.44 6.93
C MET A 66 5.39 -0.81 6.43
N TRP A 67 5.42 -0.40 5.17
CA TRP A 67 4.32 0.17 4.42
C TRP A 67 3.89 -0.79 3.31
N ASP A 68 2.58 -1.00 3.19
CA ASP A 68 1.98 -1.57 1.98
C ASP A 68 1.25 -0.45 1.22
N CYS A 69 1.74 -0.08 0.05
CA CYS A 69 1.24 1.05 -0.72
C CYS A 69 0.09 0.69 -1.67
N HIS A 70 -0.36 -0.56 -1.71
CA HIS A 70 -1.46 -0.99 -2.57
C HIS A 70 -2.16 -2.19 -1.93
N ILE A 71 -3.28 -1.93 -1.27
CA ILE A 71 -4.06 -2.95 -0.57
C ILE A 71 -5.55 -2.61 -0.61
N HIS A 72 -6.43 -3.59 -0.40
CA HIS A 72 -7.87 -3.45 -0.59
C HIS A 72 -8.71 -4.17 0.48
N PHE A 73 -9.15 -3.47 1.53
CA PHE A 73 -10.06 -4.07 2.53
C PHE A 73 -11.51 -4.11 2.01
N LEU A 74 -11.83 -5.18 1.28
CA LEU A 74 -13.13 -5.40 0.64
C LEU A 74 -14.01 -6.43 1.35
N GLY A 75 -13.43 -7.32 2.16
CA GLY A 75 -14.17 -8.44 2.77
C GLY A 75 -14.63 -9.51 1.78
N SER A 76 -14.20 -9.41 0.52
CA SER A 76 -14.51 -10.35 -0.55
C SER A 76 -13.67 -11.62 -0.40
N THR A 77 -14.27 -12.77 -0.71
CA THR A 77 -13.60 -14.08 -0.58
C THR A 77 -13.27 -14.71 -1.94
N ALA A 78 -13.45 -13.97 -3.04
CA ALA A 78 -13.25 -14.44 -4.41
C ALA A 78 -12.66 -13.33 -5.29
N ALA A 79 -11.88 -13.72 -6.31
CA ALA A 79 -11.18 -12.78 -7.19
C ALA A 79 -12.01 -12.31 -8.37
N THR A 80 -13.17 -11.70 -8.11
CA THR A 80 -14.07 -11.18 -9.15
C THR A 80 -14.72 -9.88 -8.71
N MET A 81 -15.07 -9.02 -9.68
CA MET A 81 -15.78 -7.77 -9.39
C MET A 81 -17.16 -8.00 -8.76
N ASN A 82 -17.84 -9.10 -9.14
CA ASN A 82 -19.14 -9.47 -8.55
C ASN A 82 -19.03 -9.75 -7.04
N ALA A 83 -17.92 -10.31 -6.57
CA ALA A 83 -17.72 -10.60 -5.15
C ALA A 83 -17.72 -9.34 -4.27
N ILE A 84 -17.47 -8.15 -4.84
CA ILE A 84 -17.56 -6.87 -4.14
C ILE A 84 -19.04 -6.49 -3.94
N VAL A 85 -19.86 -6.66 -4.97
CA VAL A 85 -21.31 -6.39 -4.94
C VAL A 85 -22.04 -7.39 -4.05
N ASP A 86 -21.67 -8.66 -4.12
CA ASP A 86 -22.31 -9.76 -3.38
C ASP A 86 -21.94 -9.79 -1.90
N THR A 87 -21.03 -8.90 -1.44
CA THR A 87 -20.60 -8.81 -0.04
C THR A 87 -21.25 -7.58 0.62
N PRO A 88 -22.26 -7.76 1.49
CA PRO A 88 -22.86 -6.65 2.23
C PRO A 88 -21.82 -5.91 3.08
N GLN A 89 -21.93 -4.59 3.19
CA GLN A 89 -20.94 -3.72 3.88
C GLN A 89 -20.65 -4.13 5.33
N ALA A 90 -21.67 -4.54 6.09
CA ALA A 90 -21.47 -5.01 7.46
C ALA A 90 -20.62 -6.29 7.52
N LEU A 91 -20.85 -7.22 6.58
CA LEU A 91 -20.04 -8.43 6.44
C LEU A 91 -18.63 -8.10 5.97
N ALA A 92 -18.48 -7.16 5.04
CA ALA A 92 -17.19 -6.70 4.55
C ALA A 92 -16.32 -6.13 5.69
N GLY A 93 -16.91 -5.26 6.52
CA GLY A 93 -16.25 -4.71 7.70
C GLY A 93 -15.87 -5.79 8.71
N ALA A 94 -16.77 -6.74 9.00
CA ALA A 94 -16.49 -7.84 9.92
C ALA A 94 -15.34 -8.73 9.45
N ARG A 95 -15.28 -9.05 8.14
CA ARG A 95 -14.19 -9.84 7.54
C ARG A 95 -12.87 -9.07 7.46
N SER A 96 -12.91 -7.74 7.36
CA SER A 96 -11.70 -6.91 7.33
C SER A 96 -11.00 -6.82 8.69
N VAL A 97 -11.67 -7.15 9.81
CA VAL A 97 -11.05 -7.13 11.15
C VAL A 97 -9.85 -8.07 11.28
N PRO A 98 -9.97 -9.39 10.98
CA PRO A 98 -8.82 -10.28 10.98
C PRO A 98 -7.77 -9.89 9.93
N ASP A 99 -8.16 -9.32 8.79
CA ASP A 99 -7.24 -8.87 7.74
C ASP A 99 -6.32 -7.73 8.22
N LEU A 100 -6.91 -6.72 8.89
CA LEU A 100 -6.19 -5.62 9.53
C LEU A 100 -5.20 -6.12 10.59
N HIS A 101 -5.67 -7.06 11.43
CA HIS A 101 -4.85 -7.68 12.46
C HIS A 101 -3.68 -8.47 11.86
N ALA A 102 -3.93 -9.31 10.85
CA ALA A 102 -2.89 -10.08 10.17
C ALA A 102 -1.83 -9.17 9.54
N THR A 103 -2.25 -8.07 8.93
CA THR A 103 -1.37 -7.07 8.32
C THR A 103 -0.42 -6.46 9.34
N VAL A 104 -0.94 -5.93 10.46
CA VAL A 104 -0.08 -5.30 11.48
C VAL A 104 0.82 -6.33 12.18
N MET A 105 0.33 -7.56 12.38
CA MET A 105 1.13 -8.64 12.96
C MET A 105 2.27 -9.11 12.05
N ALA A 106 2.21 -8.82 10.75
CA ALA A 106 3.29 -9.02 9.79
C ALA A 106 4.30 -7.86 9.75
N GLY A 107 4.17 -6.87 10.64
CA GLY A 107 5.09 -5.73 10.73
C GLY A 107 4.76 -4.56 9.81
N PHE A 108 3.58 -4.57 9.19
CA PHE A 108 3.10 -3.46 8.36
C PHE A 108 2.29 -2.51 9.24
N THR A 109 2.91 -1.42 9.68
CA THR A 109 2.29 -0.46 10.61
C THR A 109 1.49 0.61 9.89
N SER A 110 1.66 0.76 8.58
CA SER A 110 0.94 1.71 7.74
C SER A 110 0.57 1.09 6.40
N VAL A 111 -0.57 1.48 5.85
CA VAL A 111 -1.02 1.02 4.54
C VAL A 111 -1.66 2.16 3.75
N ARG A 112 -1.45 2.17 2.43
CA ARG A 112 -2.22 2.99 1.49
C ARG A 112 -3.23 2.09 0.81
N GLU A 113 -4.48 2.20 1.24
CA GLU A 113 -5.58 1.49 0.59
C GLU A 113 -6.04 2.27 -0.63
N VAL A 114 -6.12 1.60 -1.77
CA VAL A 114 -6.44 2.21 -3.08
C VAL A 114 -7.76 1.69 -3.64
N GLY A 115 -8.72 1.40 -2.77
CA GLY A 115 -10.04 0.89 -3.10
C GLY A 115 -10.57 -0.06 -2.02
N GLY A 116 -11.65 0.30 -1.35
CA GLY A 116 -12.22 -0.46 -0.25
C GLY A 116 -12.93 0.41 0.79
N TYR A 117 -13.04 -0.10 2.01
CA TYR A 117 -13.75 0.56 3.12
C TYR A 117 -12.81 1.30 4.09
N GLY A 118 -11.59 1.58 3.68
CA GLY A 118 -10.49 2.04 4.53
C GLY A 118 -10.74 3.37 5.23
N CYS A 119 -11.45 4.32 4.62
CA CYS A 119 -11.83 5.57 5.30
C CYS A 119 -12.76 5.34 6.51
N ASP A 120 -13.54 4.26 6.51
CA ASP A 120 -14.42 3.90 7.62
C ASP A 120 -13.70 3.00 8.64
N LEU A 121 -12.91 2.05 8.15
CA LEU A 121 -12.07 1.19 8.98
C LEU A 121 -10.97 1.97 9.74
N ALA A 122 -10.43 3.04 9.15
CA ALA A 122 -9.41 3.88 9.78
C ALA A 122 -9.89 4.42 11.13
N LYS A 123 -11.17 4.84 11.22
CA LYS A 123 -11.76 5.44 12.43
C LYS A 123 -11.69 4.48 13.62
N VAL A 124 -12.12 3.24 13.43
CA VAL A 124 -12.15 2.24 14.52
C VAL A 124 -10.75 1.77 14.92
N VAL A 125 -9.80 1.82 13.99
CA VAL A 125 -8.38 1.55 14.23
C VAL A 125 -7.67 2.71 14.95
N GLU A 126 -8.02 3.95 14.64
CA GLU A 126 -7.56 5.17 15.31
C GLU A 126 -8.12 5.29 16.74
N GLU A 127 -9.37 4.87 16.95
CA GLU A 127 -9.99 4.72 18.27
C GLU A 127 -9.33 3.63 19.13
N GLY A 128 -8.47 2.79 18.54
CA GLY A 128 -7.81 1.68 19.23
C GLY A 128 -8.72 0.52 19.59
N ARG A 129 -9.93 0.43 18.99
CA ARG A 129 -10.87 -0.67 19.22
C ARG A 129 -10.50 -1.94 18.46
N ILE A 130 -9.85 -1.77 17.31
CA ILE A 130 -9.32 -2.87 16.50
C ILE A 130 -7.82 -2.62 16.27
N PRO A 131 -6.94 -3.60 16.57
CA PRO A 131 -5.54 -3.52 16.19
C PRO A 131 -5.40 -3.58 14.66
N GLY A 132 -4.60 -2.69 14.09
CA GLY A 132 -4.36 -2.64 12.65
C GLY A 132 -3.29 -1.63 12.27
N PRO A 133 -2.95 -1.48 10.98
CA PRO A 133 -2.08 -0.42 10.50
C PRO A 133 -2.76 0.95 10.53
N SER A 134 -1.99 2.04 10.44
CA SER A 134 -2.53 3.35 10.03
C SER A 134 -3.00 3.25 8.57
N ILE A 135 -4.23 3.68 8.28
CA ILE A 135 -4.85 3.50 6.96
C ILE A 135 -4.98 4.84 6.22
N TYR A 136 -4.31 4.95 5.08
CA TYR A 136 -4.39 6.09 4.17
C TYR A 136 -5.17 5.68 2.92
N SER A 137 -6.49 5.85 2.95
CA SER A 137 -7.41 5.25 1.97
C SER A 137 -7.82 6.22 0.84
N SER A 138 -8.06 5.69 -0.35
CA SER A 138 -8.81 6.37 -1.43
C SER A 138 -10.32 6.23 -1.33
N HIS A 139 -10.77 5.36 -0.44
CA HIS A 139 -12.12 4.84 -0.34
C HIS A 139 -12.54 4.12 -1.62
N SER A 140 -13.18 4.80 -2.57
CA SER A 140 -13.51 4.17 -3.85
C SER A 140 -12.36 4.28 -4.85
N ALA A 141 -12.19 3.25 -5.68
CA ALA A 141 -11.52 3.40 -6.96
C ALA A 141 -12.48 4.09 -7.95
N ILE A 142 -11.98 5.07 -8.72
CA ILE A 142 -12.74 5.77 -9.75
C ILE A 142 -12.47 5.11 -11.10
N SER A 143 -13.51 4.69 -11.80
CA SER A 143 -13.47 4.03 -13.11
C SER A 143 -14.45 4.71 -14.06
N MET A 144 -14.22 4.59 -15.37
CA MET A 144 -15.23 4.94 -16.37
C MET A 144 -16.22 3.78 -16.56
N THR A 145 -17.35 4.04 -17.22
CA THR A 145 -18.25 2.98 -17.69
C THR A 145 -17.48 2.02 -18.61
N ALA A 146 -17.71 0.72 -18.44
CA ALA A 146 -16.99 -0.38 -19.11
C ALA A 146 -15.48 -0.46 -18.79
N GLY A 147 -15.02 0.24 -17.76
CA GLY A 147 -13.63 0.20 -17.30
C GLY A 147 -13.35 -0.86 -16.24
N HIS A 148 -12.12 -0.89 -15.73
CA HIS A 148 -11.66 -1.92 -14.81
C HIS A 148 -12.46 -1.99 -13.50
N GLY A 149 -12.90 -0.84 -12.98
CA GLY A 149 -13.70 -0.76 -11.75
C GLY A 149 -15.21 -0.97 -11.96
N ASP A 150 -15.65 -1.27 -13.18
CA ASP A 150 -17.05 -1.56 -13.51
C ASP A 150 -17.39 -3.05 -13.23
N VAL A 151 -18.64 -3.32 -12.89
CA VAL A 151 -19.17 -4.65 -12.58
C VAL A 151 -20.13 -5.07 -13.69
N HIS A 152 -19.57 -5.52 -14.82
CA HIS A 152 -20.32 -5.80 -16.06
C HIS A 152 -21.45 -6.84 -15.92
N GLY A 153 -21.45 -7.65 -14.86
CA GLY A 153 -22.52 -8.60 -14.54
C GLY A 153 -23.77 -7.97 -13.92
N VAL A 154 -23.70 -6.69 -13.55
CA VAL A 154 -24.78 -5.94 -12.89
C VAL A 154 -25.30 -4.86 -13.86
N HIS A 155 -26.61 -4.66 -13.90
CA HIS A 155 -27.19 -3.58 -14.69
C HIS A 155 -26.63 -2.22 -14.24
N ARG A 156 -26.21 -1.38 -15.20
CA ARG A 156 -25.50 -0.12 -14.91
C ARG A 156 -26.20 0.75 -13.87
N ASP A 157 -27.50 0.98 -14.00
CA ASP A 157 -28.23 1.83 -13.05
C ASP A 157 -28.28 1.23 -11.64
N SER A 158 -28.30 -0.10 -11.52
CA SER A 158 -28.22 -0.79 -10.23
C SER A 158 -26.82 -0.66 -9.63
N LEU A 159 -25.77 -0.74 -10.45
CA LEU A 159 -24.41 -0.50 -9.98
C LEU A 159 -24.23 0.96 -9.51
N LEU A 160 -24.74 1.93 -10.27
CA LEU A 160 -24.69 3.35 -9.89
C LEU A 160 -25.43 3.60 -8.57
N ASP A 161 -26.59 2.97 -8.36
CA ASP A 161 -27.33 3.03 -7.10
C ASP A 161 -26.52 2.44 -5.93
N LEU A 162 -25.92 1.25 -6.12
CA LEU A 162 -25.05 0.62 -5.11
C LEU A 162 -23.83 1.50 -4.76
N CYS A 163 -23.17 2.10 -5.76
CA CYS A 163 -22.08 3.06 -5.55
C CYS A 163 -22.56 4.29 -4.77
N GLY A 164 -23.77 4.78 -5.08
CA GLY A 164 -24.43 5.86 -4.34
C GLY A 164 -24.67 5.53 -2.85
N HIS A 165 -24.89 4.24 -2.56
CA HIS A 165 -25.18 3.71 -1.23
C HIS A 165 -23.97 3.04 -0.54
N GLY A 166 -22.75 3.30 -1.03
CA GLY A 166 -21.52 3.00 -0.31
C GLY A 166 -20.77 1.74 -0.73
N LEU A 167 -21.12 1.13 -1.87
CA LEU A 167 -20.19 0.22 -2.54
C LEU A 167 -18.85 0.97 -2.82
N PRO A 168 -17.67 0.38 -2.57
CA PRO A 168 -16.39 1.08 -2.62
C PRO A 168 -15.84 1.19 -4.06
N LEU A 169 -16.74 1.50 -4.99
CA LEU A 169 -16.48 1.75 -6.40
C LEU A 169 -17.14 3.07 -6.79
N THR A 170 -16.63 3.74 -7.82
CA THR A 170 -17.25 4.96 -8.35
C THR A 170 -17.09 4.97 -9.86
N ILE A 171 -18.22 4.96 -10.56
CA ILE A 171 -18.26 5.14 -12.02
C ILE A 171 -18.46 6.63 -12.32
N ALA A 172 -17.67 7.17 -13.24
CA ALA A 172 -17.76 8.56 -13.67
C ALA A 172 -17.36 8.69 -15.13
N ASP A 173 -18.21 9.34 -15.93
CA ASP A 173 -17.99 9.59 -17.35
C ASP A 173 -18.04 11.10 -17.64
N GLY A 174 -16.99 11.62 -18.27
CA GLY A 174 -16.84 13.03 -18.58
C GLY A 174 -16.34 13.87 -17.40
N VAL A 175 -15.68 14.97 -17.74
CA VAL A 175 -15.05 15.90 -16.78
C VAL A 175 -15.97 16.28 -15.60
N PRO A 176 -17.26 16.66 -15.79
CA PRO A 176 -18.12 17.03 -14.67
C PRO A 176 -18.32 15.91 -13.64
N GLU A 177 -18.50 14.67 -14.09
CA GLU A 177 -18.68 13.52 -13.20
C GLU A 177 -17.36 13.15 -12.51
N CYS A 178 -16.24 13.21 -13.23
CA CYS A 178 -14.91 12.99 -12.67
C CYS A 178 -14.60 13.96 -11.51
N LEU A 179 -14.92 15.24 -11.67
CA LEU A 179 -14.77 16.24 -10.59
C LEU A 179 -15.64 15.88 -9.37
N LEU A 180 -16.90 15.49 -9.60
CA LEU A 180 -17.81 15.07 -8.53
C LEU A 180 -17.31 13.80 -7.84
N ALA A 181 -16.78 12.84 -8.59
CA ALA A 181 -16.23 11.58 -8.07
C ALA A 181 -15.08 11.83 -7.10
N VAL A 182 -14.12 12.70 -7.46
CA VAL A 182 -13.04 13.11 -6.56
C VAL A 182 -13.60 13.75 -5.29
N ARG A 183 -14.53 14.69 -5.43
CA ARG A 183 -15.14 15.39 -4.28
C ARG A 183 -15.89 14.44 -3.35
N LYS A 184 -16.55 13.40 -3.87
CA LYS A 184 -17.19 12.36 -3.06
C LYS A 184 -16.17 11.60 -2.21
N GLN A 185 -15.00 11.27 -2.76
CA GLN A 185 -13.93 10.62 -1.97
C GLN A 185 -13.36 11.57 -0.91
N LEU A 186 -13.13 12.83 -1.28
CA LEU A 186 -12.69 13.86 -0.33
C LEU A 186 -13.68 14.04 0.82
N ARG A 187 -14.99 14.02 0.54
CA ARG A 187 -16.06 14.09 1.54
C ARG A 187 -15.99 12.93 2.54
N ARG A 188 -15.57 11.74 2.10
CA ARG A 188 -15.38 10.56 2.96
C ARG A 188 -14.08 10.59 3.76
N GLY A 189 -13.19 11.55 3.49
CA GLY A 189 -11.92 11.73 4.19
C GLY A 189 -10.71 11.14 3.46
N ALA A 190 -10.84 10.77 2.18
CA ALA A 190 -9.78 10.14 1.41
C ALA A 190 -8.45 10.93 1.47
N LYS A 191 -7.35 10.18 1.63
CA LYS A 191 -5.97 10.69 1.74
C LYS A 191 -5.21 10.59 0.42
N VAL A 192 -5.71 9.82 -0.52
CA VAL A 192 -5.22 9.68 -1.89
C VAL A 192 -6.44 9.49 -2.80
N ILE A 193 -6.30 9.72 -4.11
CA ILE A 193 -7.35 9.39 -5.09
C ILE A 193 -6.85 8.24 -5.95
N LYS A 194 -7.68 7.23 -6.22
CA LYS A 194 -7.35 6.11 -7.12
C LYS A 194 -8.19 6.21 -8.39
N VAL A 195 -7.54 5.99 -9.53
CA VAL A 195 -8.20 5.82 -10.83
C VAL A 195 -7.81 4.51 -11.51
N CYS A 196 -8.73 3.99 -12.31
CA CYS A 196 -8.49 2.96 -13.34
C CYS A 196 -8.16 3.64 -14.66
N ALA A 197 -6.88 3.66 -15.06
CA ALA A 197 -6.40 4.37 -16.26
C ALA A 197 -5.96 3.41 -17.40
N SER A 198 -6.12 2.11 -17.19
CA SER A 198 -6.15 1.07 -18.22
C SER A 198 -7.13 -0.01 -17.78
N GLY A 199 -7.45 -0.93 -18.68
CA GLY A 199 -8.11 -2.17 -18.28
C GLY A 199 -7.26 -2.97 -17.30
N GLY A 200 -7.86 -3.98 -16.68
CA GLY A 200 -7.19 -4.85 -15.73
C GLY A 200 -7.46 -6.34 -15.94
N VAL A 201 -6.90 -7.12 -15.03
CA VAL A 201 -6.85 -8.58 -15.15
C VAL A 201 -8.17 -9.24 -14.71
N VAL A 202 -8.80 -8.75 -13.64
CA VAL A 202 -9.96 -9.41 -13.00
C VAL A 202 -11.32 -9.00 -13.59
N SER A 203 -11.38 -7.90 -14.31
CA SER A 203 -12.58 -7.38 -14.97
C SER A 203 -12.87 -8.11 -16.29
N ALA A 204 -14.14 -8.13 -16.69
CA ALA A 204 -14.62 -9.09 -17.68
C ALA A 204 -14.42 -8.67 -19.16
N ILE A 205 -14.55 -7.39 -19.49
CA ILE A 205 -14.72 -6.91 -20.87
C ILE A 205 -13.52 -6.10 -21.38
N ASP A 206 -12.98 -5.24 -20.52
CA ASP A 206 -11.82 -4.38 -20.77
C ASP A 206 -10.54 -5.19 -21.06
N ASP A 207 -9.48 -4.51 -21.49
CA ASP A 207 -8.19 -5.13 -21.84
C ASP A 207 -7.05 -4.40 -21.10
N PRO A 208 -6.13 -5.12 -20.43
CA PRO A 208 -4.98 -4.51 -19.75
C PRO A 208 -4.15 -3.56 -20.64
N GLN A 209 -4.11 -3.78 -21.94
CA GLN A 209 -3.34 -2.94 -22.87
C GLN A 209 -4.06 -1.65 -23.28
N HIS A 210 -5.39 -1.59 -23.13
CA HIS A 210 -6.18 -0.44 -23.54
C HIS A 210 -6.17 0.66 -22.47
N GLN A 211 -6.05 1.90 -22.92
CA GLN A 211 -6.18 3.09 -22.08
C GLN A 211 -7.62 3.23 -21.60
N GLU A 212 -7.79 3.61 -20.34
CA GLU A 212 -9.05 4.09 -19.77
C GLU A 212 -8.94 5.55 -19.36
N PHE A 213 -10.08 6.24 -19.40
CA PHE A 213 -10.20 7.71 -19.37
C PHE A 213 -9.50 8.44 -20.54
N SER A 214 -10.10 9.55 -20.94
CA SER A 214 -9.47 10.58 -21.76
C SER A 214 -8.39 11.33 -20.96
N PHE A 215 -7.54 12.06 -21.67
CA PHE A 215 -6.57 12.95 -21.02
C PHE A 215 -7.28 14.04 -20.21
N GLU A 216 -8.38 14.60 -20.73
CA GLU A 216 -9.16 15.66 -20.13
C GLU A 216 -9.77 15.22 -18.78
N GLU A 217 -10.30 14.01 -18.72
CA GLU A 217 -10.85 13.43 -17.49
C GLU A 217 -9.75 13.18 -16.46
N LEU A 218 -8.64 12.52 -16.82
CA LEU A 218 -7.54 12.29 -15.90
C LEU A 218 -6.95 13.61 -15.39
N LYS A 219 -6.77 14.59 -16.27
CA LYS A 219 -6.25 15.91 -15.89
C LYS A 219 -7.20 16.61 -14.91
N ALA A 220 -8.52 16.55 -15.14
CA ALA A 220 -9.50 17.10 -14.23
C ALA A 220 -9.46 16.43 -12.85
N ILE A 221 -9.31 15.09 -12.80
CA ILE A 221 -9.17 14.32 -11.57
C ILE A 221 -7.92 14.75 -10.81
N VAL A 222 -6.76 14.80 -11.49
CA VAL A 222 -5.48 15.19 -10.90
C VAL A 222 -5.55 16.63 -10.35
N ASP A 223 -6.11 17.56 -11.11
CA ASP A 223 -6.22 18.96 -10.70
C ASP A 223 -7.16 19.15 -9.50
N GLU A 224 -8.29 18.44 -9.46
CA GLU A 224 -9.22 18.49 -8.33
C GLU A 224 -8.61 17.86 -7.07
N ALA A 225 -7.90 16.73 -7.21
CA ALA A 225 -7.17 16.12 -6.11
C ALA A 225 -6.09 17.07 -5.57
N ALA A 226 -5.32 17.70 -6.47
CA ALA A 226 -4.24 18.63 -6.11
C ALA A 226 -4.76 19.87 -5.39
N ARG A 227 -5.91 20.43 -5.79
CA ARG A 227 -6.59 21.54 -5.07
C ARG A 227 -6.87 21.19 -3.61
N ALA A 228 -7.15 19.93 -3.32
CA ALA A 228 -7.35 19.41 -1.97
C ALA A 228 -6.07 18.82 -1.35
N ARG A 229 -4.88 19.06 -1.93
CA ARG A 229 -3.59 18.51 -1.48
C ARG A 229 -3.60 16.97 -1.38
N ARG A 230 -4.21 16.31 -2.36
CA ARG A 230 -4.10 14.87 -2.60
C ARG A 230 -3.32 14.63 -3.88
N VAL A 231 -2.75 13.44 -3.98
CA VAL A 231 -2.17 12.91 -5.20
C VAL A 231 -3.07 11.82 -5.79
N VAL A 232 -2.84 11.46 -7.05
CA VAL A 232 -3.58 10.39 -7.74
C VAL A 232 -2.68 9.18 -7.95
N ALA A 233 -3.19 8.00 -7.59
CA ALA A 233 -2.65 6.69 -7.90
C ALA A 233 -3.39 6.09 -9.10
N ALA A 234 -2.67 5.65 -10.12
CA ALA A 234 -3.27 5.15 -11.35
C ALA A 234 -2.99 3.66 -11.54
N HIS A 235 -4.06 2.85 -11.55
CA HIS A 235 -4.00 1.48 -12.09
C HIS A 235 -3.68 1.55 -13.58
N CYS A 236 -2.51 1.02 -13.97
CA CYS A 236 -2.09 0.99 -15.36
C CYS A 236 -1.25 -0.26 -15.67
N HIS A 237 -1.71 -1.06 -16.64
CA HIS A 237 -0.91 -2.11 -17.25
C HIS A 237 -0.29 -1.60 -18.56
N GLY A 238 -1.12 -1.31 -19.57
CA GLY A 238 -0.70 -0.94 -20.92
C GLY A 238 -0.01 0.41 -21.02
N LYS A 239 0.96 0.52 -21.93
CA LYS A 239 1.76 1.74 -22.16
C LYS A 239 0.88 2.97 -22.42
N ALA A 240 -0.20 2.85 -23.19
CA ALA A 240 -1.08 3.98 -23.48
C ALA A 240 -1.66 4.61 -22.21
N GLY A 241 -2.21 3.77 -21.31
CA GLY A 241 -2.70 4.20 -19.99
C GLY A 241 -1.62 4.80 -19.11
N ILE A 242 -0.45 4.15 -19.04
CA ILE A 242 0.71 4.65 -18.27
C ILE A 242 1.11 6.06 -18.74
N MET A 243 1.31 6.25 -20.05
CA MET A 243 1.74 7.54 -20.59
C MET A 243 0.69 8.63 -20.39
N ASN A 244 -0.60 8.29 -20.54
CA ASN A 244 -1.69 9.23 -20.29
C ASN A 244 -1.73 9.67 -18.82
N ALA A 245 -1.64 8.72 -17.88
CA ALA A 245 -1.61 8.99 -16.44
C ALA A 245 -0.40 9.85 -16.03
N LEU A 246 0.80 9.55 -16.54
CA LEU A 246 2.00 10.33 -16.27
C LEU A 246 1.89 11.76 -16.82
N ARG A 247 1.37 11.93 -18.05
CA ARG A 247 1.16 13.25 -18.65
C ARG A 247 0.10 14.06 -17.91
N ALA A 248 -0.96 13.42 -17.42
CA ALA A 248 -2.00 14.07 -16.62
C ALA A 248 -1.50 14.50 -15.24
N GLY A 249 -0.43 13.88 -14.73
CA GLY A 249 0.21 14.22 -13.46
C GLY A 249 -0.08 13.25 -12.31
N CYS A 250 -0.47 12.00 -12.61
CA CYS A 250 -0.58 10.96 -11.59
C CYS A 250 0.77 10.75 -10.89
N ARG A 251 0.73 10.61 -9.56
CA ARG A 251 1.94 10.52 -8.72
C ARG A 251 2.50 9.11 -8.67
N THR A 252 1.63 8.12 -8.65
CA THR A 252 2.02 6.72 -8.60
C THR A 252 1.39 5.96 -9.76
N ILE A 253 2.19 5.09 -10.36
CA ILE A 253 1.75 4.09 -11.34
C ILE A 253 1.72 2.76 -10.62
N GLU A 254 0.55 2.13 -10.62
CA GLU A 254 0.34 0.82 -10.03
C GLU A 254 0.48 -0.26 -11.11
N HIS A 255 1.08 -1.39 -10.76
CA HIS A 255 1.41 -2.51 -11.65
C HIS A 255 2.50 -2.16 -12.68
N GLY A 256 2.22 -1.25 -13.62
CA GLY A 256 3.17 -0.80 -14.63
C GLY A 256 3.64 -1.91 -15.57
N SER A 257 2.77 -2.88 -15.89
CA SER A 257 3.15 -4.13 -16.56
C SER A 257 3.86 -3.97 -17.90
N PHE A 258 3.56 -2.90 -18.63
CA PHE A 258 4.18 -2.60 -19.92
C PHE A 258 4.97 -1.29 -19.90
N LEU A 259 5.60 -0.96 -18.77
CA LEU A 259 6.60 0.11 -18.72
C LEU A 259 7.76 -0.21 -19.66
N ASP A 260 8.09 0.74 -20.52
CA ASP A 260 9.26 0.74 -21.37
C ASP A 260 10.17 1.93 -21.05
N GLU A 261 11.26 2.08 -21.81
CA GLU A 261 12.25 3.15 -21.57
C GLU A 261 11.63 4.55 -21.64
N GLU A 262 10.71 4.79 -22.57
CA GLU A 262 10.04 6.09 -22.69
C GLU A 262 9.22 6.40 -21.42
N ALA A 263 8.43 5.43 -20.96
CA ALA A 263 7.64 5.59 -19.76
C ALA A 263 8.52 5.76 -18.51
N VAL A 264 9.61 5.00 -18.40
CA VAL A 264 10.59 5.09 -17.31
C VAL A 264 11.26 6.46 -17.24
N GLU A 265 11.68 7.01 -18.38
CA GLU A 265 12.27 8.36 -18.40
C GLU A 265 11.24 9.43 -18.03
N LEU A 266 9.99 9.29 -18.49
CA LEU A 266 8.92 10.21 -18.08
C LEU A 266 8.60 10.08 -16.58
N MET A 267 8.61 8.87 -16.02
CA MET A 267 8.46 8.67 -14.57
C MET A 267 9.53 9.41 -13.79
N LYS A 268 10.79 9.32 -14.22
CA LYS A 268 11.91 10.04 -13.59
C LYS A 268 11.76 11.56 -13.72
N GLU A 269 11.41 12.06 -14.91
CA GLU A 269 11.16 13.48 -15.15
C GLU A 269 10.07 14.04 -14.22
N LYS A 270 8.95 13.31 -14.07
CA LYS A 270 7.83 13.71 -13.20
C LYS A 270 8.05 13.36 -11.72
N GLY A 271 9.13 12.65 -11.40
CA GLY A 271 9.36 12.06 -10.08
C GLY A 271 8.25 11.10 -9.65
N ALA A 272 7.55 10.46 -10.59
CA ALA A 272 6.52 9.48 -10.31
C ALA A 272 7.11 8.21 -9.66
N ILE A 273 6.28 7.53 -8.88
CA ILE A 273 6.68 6.34 -8.12
C ILE A 273 6.03 5.11 -8.75
N LEU A 274 6.80 4.04 -8.93
CA LEU A 274 6.24 2.73 -9.29
C LEU A 274 5.88 1.96 -8.03
N VAL A 275 4.66 1.42 -8.00
CA VAL A 275 4.22 0.41 -7.04
C VAL A 275 3.87 -0.85 -7.83
N ALA A 276 4.82 -1.78 -7.89
CA ALA A 276 4.78 -2.87 -8.86
C ALA A 276 3.74 -3.95 -8.52
N THR A 277 3.42 -4.23 -7.25
CA THR A 277 2.43 -5.26 -6.88
C THR A 277 2.75 -6.64 -7.44
N ARG A 278 4.01 -7.06 -7.36
CA ARG A 278 4.41 -8.36 -7.92
C ARG A 278 3.70 -9.52 -7.24
N SER A 279 3.34 -9.38 -5.97
CA SER A 279 2.61 -10.39 -5.20
C SER A 279 1.32 -10.87 -5.87
N VAL A 280 0.47 -9.97 -6.40
CA VAL A 280 -0.78 -10.39 -7.05
C VAL A 280 -0.53 -11.23 -8.30
N ILE A 281 0.50 -10.91 -9.09
CA ILE A 281 0.90 -11.69 -10.27
C ILE A 281 1.35 -13.10 -9.85
N GLU A 282 2.25 -13.19 -8.87
CA GLU A 282 2.81 -14.47 -8.41
C GLU A 282 1.73 -15.36 -7.78
N SER A 283 0.85 -14.77 -6.95
CA SER A 283 -0.29 -15.51 -6.39
C SER A 283 -1.24 -16.00 -7.48
N GLY A 284 -1.50 -15.18 -8.50
CA GLY A 284 -2.41 -15.55 -9.58
C GLY A 284 -1.86 -16.71 -10.42
N LEU A 285 -0.56 -16.67 -10.75
CA LEU A 285 0.11 -17.75 -11.48
C LEU A 285 0.11 -19.06 -10.69
N ALA A 286 0.25 -18.98 -9.37
CA ALA A 286 0.21 -20.16 -8.49
C ALA A 286 -1.19 -20.75 -8.30
N MET A 287 -2.26 -19.96 -8.52
CA MET A 287 -3.63 -20.33 -8.18
C MET A 287 -4.61 -19.97 -9.30
N LYS A 288 -4.45 -20.64 -10.45
CA LYS A 288 -5.33 -20.47 -11.62
C LYS A 288 -6.82 -20.54 -11.28
N ASP A 289 -7.21 -21.39 -10.32
CA ASP A 289 -8.61 -21.68 -10.01
C ASP A 289 -9.31 -20.53 -9.25
N LEU A 290 -8.57 -19.50 -8.83
CA LEU A 290 -9.14 -18.27 -8.29
C LEU A 290 -9.71 -17.35 -9.38
N PHE A 291 -9.32 -17.56 -10.63
CA PHE A 291 -9.63 -16.68 -11.75
C PHE A 291 -10.63 -17.34 -12.70
N THR A 292 -11.42 -16.51 -13.40
CA THR A 292 -12.14 -16.99 -14.57
C THR A 292 -11.14 -17.35 -15.68
N PRO A 293 -11.48 -18.24 -16.64
CA PRO A 293 -10.58 -18.57 -17.74
C PRO A 293 -10.10 -17.34 -18.53
N SER A 294 -10.98 -16.36 -18.75
CA SER A 294 -10.65 -15.10 -19.44
C SER A 294 -9.66 -14.26 -18.61
N SER A 295 -9.94 -14.06 -17.33
CA SER A 295 -9.05 -13.30 -16.44
C SER A 295 -7.67 -13.97 -16.28
N TYR A 296 -7.63 -15.30 -16.23
CA TYR A 296 -6.37 -16.03 -16.15
C TYR A 296 -5.55 -15.90 -17.44
N GLN A 297 -6.20 -15.89 -18.61
CA GLN A 297 -5.52 -15.65 -19.88
C GLN A 297 -4.88 -14.24 -19.92
N LYS A 298 -5.61 -13.21 -19.48
CA LYS A 298 -5.05 -11.85 -19.31
C LYS A 298 -3.85 -11.85 -18.36
N LEU A 299 -3.92 -12.61 -17.25
CA LEU A 299 -2.81 -12.73 -16.31
C LEU A 299 -1.54 -13.28 -16.97
N LEU A 300 -1.67 -14.34 -17.78
CA LEU A 300 -0.54 -14.93 -18.49
C LEU A 300 0.13 -13.94 -19.46
N GLU A 301 -0.67 -13.08 -20.11
CA GLU A 301 -0.18 -12.06 -21.03
C GLU A 301 0.59 -10.94 -20.32
N VAL A 302 0.15 -10.54 -19.13
CA VAL A 302 0.82 -9.46 -18.37
C VAL A 302 2.02 -9.94 -17.56
N ALA A 303 2.07 -11.22 -17.15
CA ALA A 303 3.01 -11.69 -16.12
C ALA A 303 4.49 -11.50 -16.49
N ASP A 304 4.88 -11.89 -17.71
CA ASP A 304 6.25 -11.80 -18.20
C ASP A 304 6.64 -10.36 -18.55
N ALA A 305 5.73 -9.61 -19.16
CA ALA A 305 5.92 -8.19 -19.45
C ALA A 305 6.15 -7.41 -18.16
N HIS A 306 5.32 -7.66 -17.14
CA HIS A 306 5.42 -7.04 -15.83
C HIS A 306 6.78 -7.29 -15.16
N LYS A 307 7.28 -8.53 -15.22
CA LYS A 307 8.59 -8.86 -14.62
C LYS A 307 9.70 -8.03 -15.27
N LYS A 308 9.70 -7.94 -16.61
CA LYS A 308 10.70 -7.18 -17.37
C LYS A 308 10.58 -5.68 -17.11
N ALA A 309 9.36 -5.16 -17.09
CA ALA A 309 9.06 -3.77 -16.77
C ALA A 309 9.55 -3.37 -15.37
N TYR A 310 9.32 -4.21 -14.37
CA TYR A 310 9.79 -3.96 -13.01
C TYR A 310 11.33 -3.95 -12.92
N GLN A 311 11.98 -4.94 -13.53
CA GLN A 311 13.45 -5.00 -13.63
C GLN A 311 14.03 -3.77 -14.36
N LEU A 312 13.38 -3.33 -15.42
CA LEU A 312 13.78 -2.13 -16.16
C LEU A 312 13.71 -0.89 -15.27
N ALA A 313 12.56 -0.65 -14.63
CA ALA A 313 12.36 0.50 -13.73
C ALA A 313 13.39 0.53 -12.60
N VAL A 314 13.69 -0.63 -12.00
CA VAL A 314 14.74 -0.78 -10.99
C VAL A 314 16.11 -0.42 -11.57
N SER A 315 16.50 -1.01 -12.70
CA SER A 315 17.82 -0.78 -13.32
C SER A 315 18.05 0.67 -13.76
N ARG A 316 16.97 1.42 -14.02
CA ARG A 316 17.01 2.82 -14.44
C ARG A 316 16.83 3.82 -13.29
N GLY A 317 16.68 3.33 -12.05
CA GLY A 317 16.60 4.17 -10.86
C GLY A 317 15.28 4.91 -10.70
N VAL A 318 14.16 4.35 -11.18
CA VAL A 318 12.82 4.85 -10.84
C VAL A 318 12.61 4.71 -9.33
N THR A 319 11.95 5.68 -8.71
CA THR A 319 11.59 5.56 -7.29
C THR A 319 10.55 4.44 -7.13
N ILE A 320 10.87 3.44 -6.31
CA ILE A 320 9.99 2.30 -6.02
C ILE A 320 9.42 2.43 -4.61
N ALA A 321 8.12 2.19 -4.46
CA ALA A 321 7.50 1.87 -3.18
C ALA A 321 6.80 0.51 -3.30
N LEU A 322 6.71 -0.24 -2.20
CA LEU A 322 6.13 -1.59 -2.25
C LEU A 322 4.66 -1.57 -1.89
N GLY A 323 3.88 -2.37 -2.61
CA GLY A 323 2.48 -2.65 -2.33
C GLY A 323 2.12 -4.00 -2.92
N THR A 324 1.14 -4.70 -2.37
CA THR A 324 0.94 -6.13 -2.67
C THR A 324 -0.24 -6.41 -3.60
N ASP A 325 -1.21 -5.51 -3.61
CA ASP A 325 -2.55 -5.72 -4.15
C ASP A 325 -3.21 -6.96 -3.52
N GLN A 326 -3.24 -6.98 -2.18
CA GLN A 326 -4.03 -7.93 -1.41
C GLN A 326 -5.47 -7.45 -1.31
N PHE A 327 -6.42 -8.30 -1.71
CA PHE A 327 -7.84 -7.95 -1.78
C PHE A 327 -8.81 -9.09 -1.40
N ILE A 328 -8.29 -10.29 -1.12
CA ILE A 328 -9.11 -11.46 -0.74
C ILE A 328 -8.99 -11.72 0.76
N SER A 329 -10.11 -11.62 1.47
CA SER A 329 -10.22 -12.01 2.88
C SER A 329 -10.25 -13.54 2.96
N SER A 330 -9.12 -14.14 3.33
CA SER A 330 -8.94 -15.59 3.38
C SER A 330 -7.84 -15.98 4.38
N ASP A 331 -8.01 -17.13 5.03
CA ASP A 331 -6.95 -17.76 5.84
C ASP A 331 -5.93 -18.53 4.98
N ASN A 332 -6.12 -18.60 3.67
CA ASN A 332 -5.19 -19.29 2.78
C ASN A 332 -3.82 -18.59 2.80
N PRO A 333 -2.74 -19.31 3.13
CA PRO A 333 -1.42 -18.72 3.30
C PRO A 333 -0.83 -18.07 2.04
N MET A 334 -1.40 -18.30 0.85
CA MET A 334 -0.93 -17.76 -0.43
C MET A 334 -1.63 -16.46 -0.86
N ILE A 335 -2.86 -16.20 -0.40
CA ILE A 335 -3.67 -15.03 -0.81
C ILE A 335 -4.15 -14.17 0.36
N GLY A 336 -4.09 -14.69 1.58
CA GLY A 336 -4.52 -13.99 2.77
C GLY A 336 -3.59 -12.85 3.16
N TYR A 337 -4.12 -11.99 4.02
CA TYR A 337 -3.38 -10.87 4.61
C TYR A 337 -2.26 -11.34 5.54
N GLY A 338 -1.28 -10.46 5.79
CA GLY A 338 -0.11 -10.77 6.61
C GLY A 338 1.00 -11.51 5.85
N ARG A 339 0.92 -11.53 4.52
CA ARG A 339 1.92 -12.03 3.57
C ARG A 339 2.63 -10.90 2.82
N ASN A 340 2.41 -9.66 3.24
CA ASN A 340 2.83 -8.47 2.54
C ASN A 340 4.37 -8.41 2.37
N GLY A 341 5.11 -9.02 3.30
CA GLY A 341 6.58 -9.13 3.24
C GLY A 341 7.13 -9.97 2.09
N HIS A 342 6.31 -10.71 1.34
CA HIS A 342 6.73 -11.35 0.09
C HIS A 342 7.10 -10.30 -0.98
N GLU A 343 6.46 -9.13 -0.96
CA GLU A 343 6.75 -8.05 -1.91
C GLU A 343 8.21 -7.55 -1.80
N VAL A 344 8.78 -7.57 -0.59
CA VAL A 344 10.19 -7.20 -0.37
C VAL A 344 11.13 -8.18 -1.07
N ARG A 345 10.82 -9.49 -1.02
CA ARG A 345 11.58 -10.52 -1.74
C ARG A 345 11.49 -10.32 -3.25
N TYR A 346 10.29 -10.06 -3.78
CA TYR A 346 10.10 -9.81 -5.21
C TYR A 346 10.83 -8.56 -5.69
N ALA A 347 10.94 -7.53 -4.86
CA ALA A 347 11.71 -6.34 -5.17
C ALA A 347 13.22 -6.63 -5.29
N VAL A 348 13.75 -7.53 -4.44
CA VAL A 348 15.14 -8.02 -4.56
C VAL A 348 15.33 -8.86 -5.83
N GLU A 349 14.39 -9.75 -6.14
CA GLU A 349 14.40 -10.54 -7.38
C GLU A 349 14.28 -9.66 -8.65
N ALA A 350 13.66 -8.48 -8.54
CA ALA A 350 13.62 -7.47 -9.60
C ALA A 350 14.94 -6.66 -9.72
N GLY A 351 15.87 -6.80 -8.78
CA GLY A 351 17.21 -6.21 -8.85
C GLY A 351 17.53 -5.16 -7.78
N LEU A 352 16.63 -4.89 -6.82
CA LEU A 352 16.99 -4.06 -5.67
C LEU A 352 17.95 -4.81 -4.75
N THR A 353 18.86 -4.08 -4.10
CA THR A 353 19.58 -4.64 -2.95
C THR A 353 18.61 -4.85 -1.78
N PRO A 354 18.89 -5.74 -0.82
CA PRO A 354 18.05 -5.90 0.38
C PRO A 354 17.77 -4.58 1.11
N LEU A 355 18.79 -3.72 1.25
CA LEU A 355 18.63 -2.40 1.88
C LEU A 355 17.71 -1.48 1.06
N ALA A 356 17.83 -1.47 -0.27
CA ALA A 356 16.96 -0.67 -1.14
C ALA A 356 15.52 -1.20 -1.16
N ALA A 357 15.31 -2.52 -1.08
CA ALA A 357 13.99 -3.12 -0.95
C ALA A 357 13.34 -2.76 0.40
N ILE A 358 14.10 -2.76 1.49
CA ILE A 358 13.64 -2.26 2.79
C ILE A 358 13.28 -0.78 2.72
N GLN A 359 14.11 0.05 2.07
CA GLN A 359 13.79 1.46 1.86
C GLN A 359 12.49 1.65 1.07
N ALA A 360 12.27 0.84 0.03
CA ALA A 360 11.03 0.83 -0.76
C ALA A 360 9.81 0.43 0.09
N ALA A 361 10.00 -0.48 1.07
CA ALA A 361 8.98 -0.93 2.01
C ALA A 361 8.80 -0.01 3.23
N THR A 362 9.62 1.03 3.40
CA THR A 362 9.59 1.90 4.59
C THR A 362 9.64 3.37 4.19
N ALA A 363 10.82 3.94 3.99
CA ALA A 363 11.02 5.37 3.79
C ALA A 363 10.35 5.93 2.53
N ASN A 364 10.18 5.10 1.49
CA ASN A 364 9.49 5.51 0.27
C ASN A 364 7.96 5.40 0.38
N GLY A 365 7.42 4.64 1.34
CA GLY A 365 5.99 4.42 1.52
C GLY A 365 5.19 5.73 1.67
N PRO A 366 5.54 6.62 2.62
CA PRO A 366 4.87 7.91 2.78
C PRO A 366 4.87 8.79 1.52
N LEU A 367 5.91 8.69 0.66
CA LEU A 367 6.03 9.51 -0.55
C LEU A 367 4.88 9.26 -1.55
N THR A 368 4.22 8.11 -1.44
CA THR A 368 3.05 7.73 -2.26
C THR A 368 1.78 8.53 -1.94
N LEU A 369 1.79 9.30 -0.84
CA LEU A 369 0.69 10.16 -0.40
C LEU A 369 0.90 11.64 -0.75
N GLY A 370 2.09 12.01 -1.22
CA GLY A 370 2.46 13.40 -1.51
C GLY A 370 2.25 14.30 -0.29
N TYR A 371 1.38 15.30 -0.42
CA TYR A 371 1.12 16.29 0.65
C TYR A 371 0.44 15.73 1.91
N GLN A 372 -0.11 14.51 1.85
CA GLN A 372 -0.71 13.84 3.01
C GLN A 372 0.29 12.94 3.77
N ALA A 373 1.55 12.88 3.32
CA ALA A 373 2.57 12.04 3.92
C ALA A 373 2.83 12.44 5.40
N PRO A 374 2.75 11.48 6.34
CA PRO A 374 3.27 11.69 7.69
C PRO A 374 4.81 11.72 7.70
N LEU A 375 5.39 12.15 8.82
CA LEU A 375 6.81 11.92 9.10
C LEU A 375 6.99 10.48 9.61
N SER A 376 6.89 9.50 8.71
CA SER A 376 6.95 8.07 9.03
C SER A 376 7.93 7.32 8.12
N GLY A 377 8.05 6.01 8.30
CA GLY A 377 8.85 5.11 7.46
C GLY A 377 10.36 5.20 7.68
N GLN A 378 10.83 5.94 8.70
CA GLN A 378 12.24 6.05 9.07
C GLN A 378 12.41 6.07 10.58
N LEU A 379 13.49 5.45 11.07
CA LEU A 379 13.91 5.59 12.46
C LEU A 379 14.73 6.86 12.58
N ARG A 380 14.06 7.98 12.90
CA ARG A 380 14.68 9.30 12.97
C ARG A 380 13.94 10.16 13.99
N GLU A 381 14.66 11.02 14.69
CA GLU A 381 14.05 11.96 15.62
C GLU A 381 12.93 12.79 14.95
N GLY A 382 11.81 12.92 15.65
CA GLY A 382 10.62 13.64 15.19
C GLY A 382 9.69 12.82 14.30
N PHE A 383 10.09 11.61 13.88
CA PHE A 383 9.24 10.70 13.10
C PHE A 383 8.31 9.90 14.01
N ASP A 384 7.25 9.34 13.41
CA ASP A 384 6.31 8.46 14.07
C ASP A 384 7.02 7.22 14.65
N ALA A 385 6.66 6.85 15.88
CA ALA A 385 7.15 5.67 16.59
C ALA A 385 6.47 4.38 16.06
N ASP A 386 6.61 4.15 14.77
CA ASP A 386 6.22 2.95 14.05
C ASP A 386 7.48 2.10 13.82
N ILE A 387 7.67 1.09 14.67
CA ILE A 387 8.93 0.37 14.85
C ILE A 387 8.63 -1.13 14.85
N ILE A 388 9.47 -1.93 14.20
CA ILE A 388 9.40 -3.38 14.30
C ILE A 388 10.76 -3.95 14.70
N ALA A 389 10.71 -5.07 15.42
CA ALA A 389 11.88 -5.90 15.64
C ALA A 389 11.75 -7.21 14.86
N VAL A 390 12.86 -7.65 14.26
CA VAL A 390 12.93 -8.90 13.50
C VAL A 390 14.01 -9.80 14.06
N ARG A 391 13.79 -11.11 13.95
CA ARG A 391 14.61 -12.15 14.60
C ARG A 391 16.04 -12.20 14.06
N GLU A 392 16.22 -11.89 12.78
CA GLU A 392 17.47 -12.06 12.02
C GLU A 392 17.62 -10.90 11.02
N SER A 393 18.84 -10.65 10.56
CA SER A 393 19.13 -9.54 9.64
C SER A 393 18.47 -9.75 8.26
N PRO A 394 17.52 -8.88 7.86
CA PRO A 394 16.92 -8.94 6.53
C PRO A 394 17.88 -8.48 5.42
N LEU A 395 19.06 -7.95 5.77
CA LEU A 395 20.11 -7.58 4.82
C LEU A 395 20.86 -8.80 4.28
N GLU A 396 20.92 -9.87 5.07
CA GLU A 396 21.54 -11.15 4.68
C GLU A 396 20.51 -12.08 4.04
N ASN A 397 19.29 -12.10 4.57
CA ASN A 397 18.18 -12.89 4.02
C ASN A 397 16.86 -12.13 4.11
N VAL A 398 16.45 -11.51 3.01
CA VAL A 398 15.21 -10.73 2.94
C VAL A 398 13.93 -11.56 3.20
N ALA A 399 13.99 -12.88 2.99
CA ALA A 399 12.85 -13.78 3.21
C ALA A 399 12.40 -13.84 4.68
N VAL A 400 13.25 -13.40 5.61
CA VAL A 400 12.87 -13.19 7.02
C VAL A 400 11.62 -12.31 7.12
N LEU A 401 11.50 -11.28 6.29
CA LEU A 401 10.37 -10.34 6.32
C LEU A 401 9.08 -10.95 5.74
N SER A 402 9.16 -12.02 4.95
CA SER A 402 8.00 -12.67 4.35
C SER A 402 7.22 -13.57 5.32
N ASN A 403 7.75 -13.84 6.51
CA ASN A 403 7.08 -14.64 7.54
C ASN A 403 6.83 -13.80 8.79
N SER A 404 5.54 -13.56 9.09
CA SER A 404 5.12 -12.77 10.25
C SER A 404 5.63 -13.30 11.60
N ARG A 405 5.98 -14.59 11.72
CA ARG A 405 6.57 -15.14 12.96
C ARG A 405 7.98 -14.63 13.26
N ASN A 406 8.67 -14.12 12.25
CA ASN A 406 10.02 -13.55 12.39
C ASN A 406 9.99 -12.09 12.84
N VAL A 407 8.85 -11.41 12.68
CA VAL A 407 8.60 -10.10 13.29
C VAL A 407 8.25 -10.36 14.75
N THR A 408 9.20 -10.15 15.66
CA THR A 408 9.02 -10.47 17.08
C THR A 408 8.22 -9.39 17.78
N HIS A 409 8.52 -8.12 17.48
CA HIS A 409 7.84 -6.98 18.10
C HIS A 409 7.28 -6.03 17.05
N VAL A 410 6.13 -5.44 17.36
CA VAL A 410 5.53 -4.37 16.58
C VAL A 410 5.09 -3.28 17.52
N TRP A 411 5.67 -2.09 17.37
CA TRP A 411 5.20 -0.86 17.97
C TRP A 411 4.57 0.00 16.89
N ARG A 412 3.35 0.47 17.12
CA ARG A 412 2.65 1.40 16.23
C ARG A 412 2.16 2.58 17.06
N ALA A 413 2.43 3.79 16.59
CA ALA A 413 2.18 5.01 17.36
C ALA A 413 2.74 4.89 18.80
N GLY A 414 3.91 4.26 18.91
CA GLY A 414 4.65 3.97 20.14
C GLY A 414 4.04 2.94 21.09
N MET A 415 2.87 2.38 20.77
CA MET A 415 2.25 1.31 21.57
C MET A 415 2.70 -0.06 21.08
N LEU A 416 3.08 -0.94 22.00
CA LEU A 416 3.39 -2.34 21.72
C LEU A 416 2.10 -3.08 21.33
N ILE A 417 2.04 -3.58 20.10
CA ILE A 417 0.93 -4.38 19.55
C ILE A 417 1.26 -5.88 19.57
N LYS A 418 2.54 -6.23 19.43
CA LYS A 418 3.05 -7.60 19.36
C LYS A 418 4.38 -7.70 20.09
N SER A 419 4.63 -8.80 20.79
CA SER A 419 5.90 -9.18 21.44
C SER A 419 6.12 -10.68 21.44
#